data_AF-A0A7G8UZG9-F1
#
_entry.id   AF-A0A7G8UZG9-F1
#
_cell.length_a   1.000
_cell.length_b   1.000
_cell.length_c   1.000
_cell.angle_alpha   90.00
_cell.angle_beta   90.00
_cell.angle_gamma   90.00
#
_symmetry.space_group_name_H-M   'P 1'
#
loop_
_entity.id
_entity.type
_entity.pdbx_description
1 polymer ?
#
loop_
_entity_poly.entity_id
_entity_poly.type
_entity_poly.pdbx_seq_one_letter_code
_entity_poly.pdbx_strand_id
1 'polypeptide(L)'
;MAVLHRKEEKIEVVLSKLPKDYTDEQFVETFIQLYSKDWGKIKANYIKQSQDKEPGTVITMPKPELYLKSVLTVYLENLNKKG
;
A
#
# COMPACT_ATOMS: atom_id res chain seq x y z
N MET A 1 -1.09 -0.94 16.18
CA MET A 1 -0.48 -1.98 15.32
C MET A 1 -0.37 -1.43 13.92
N ALA A 2 0.80 -1.47 13.28
CA ALA A 2 0.91 -1.09 11.87
C ALA A 2 0.18 -2.13 11.00
N VAL A 3 -0.69 -1.68 10.10
CA VAL A 3 -1.47 -2.55 9.19
C VAL A 3 -0.54 -3.38 8.29
N LEU A 4 0.64 -2.84 7.96
CA LEU A 4 1.68 -3.50 7.19
C LEU A 4 2.97 -3.60 8.01
N HIS A 5 3.31 -4.81 8.48
CA HIS A 5 4.56 -5.09 9.16
C HIS A 5 5.73 -5.17 8.15
N ARG A 6 6.90 -4.61 8.50
CA ARG A 6 8.11 -4.54 7.66
C ARG A 6 7.84 -3.98 6.27
N LYS A 7 7.15 -2.83 6.23
CA LYS A 7 6.71 -2.20 4.97
C LYS A 7 7.87 -1.91 4.01
N GLU A 8 9.01 -1.43 4.50
CA GLU A 8 10.17 -1.05 3.68
C GLU A 8 10.78 -2.27 2.98
N GLU A 9 11.09 -3.34 3.74
CA GLU A 9 11.58 -4.62 3.19
C GLU A 9 10.65 -5.17 2.10
N LYS A 10 9.33 -5.07 2.32
CA LYS A 10 8.35 -5.56 1.33
C LYS A 10 8.34 -4.72 0.06
N ILE A 11 8.44 -3.40 0.19
CA ILE A 11 8.52 -2.49 -0.96
C ILE A 11 9.78 -2.80 -1.77
N GLU A 12 10.93 -2.98 -1.12
CA GLU A 12 12.19 -3.34 -1.79
C GLU A 12 12.07 -4.63 -2.59
N VAL A 13 11.48 -5.67 -1.99
CA VAL A 13 11.25 -6.94 -2.69
C VAL A 13 10.35 -6.75 -3.90
N VAL A 14 9.27 -5.97 -3.80
CA VAL A 14 8.39 -5.69 -4.96
C VAL A 14 9.15 -4.94 -6.05
N LEU A 15 9.86 -3.87 -5.69
CA LEU A 15 10.65 -3.07 -6.63
C LEU A 15 11.74 -3.91 -7.32
N SER A 16 12.35 -4.88 -6.62
CA SER A 16 13.34 -5.79 -7.20
C SER A 16 12.79 -6.74 -8.28
N LYS A 17 11.46 -6.89 -8.36
CA LYS A 17 10.77 -7.73 -9.37
C LYS A 17 10.22 -6.94 -10.54
N LEU A 18 10.26 -5.60 -10.46
CA LEU A 18 9.70 -4.71 -11.45
C LEU A 18 10.76 -4.20 -12.43
N PRO A 19 10.38 -3.87 -13.68
CA PRO A 19 11.26 -3.17 -14.62
C PRO A 19 11.57 -1.76 -14.11
N LYS A 20 12.59 -1.10 -14.66
CA LYS A 20 13.01 0.26 -14.20
C LYS A 20 11.92 1.32 -14.41
N ASP A 21 11.11 1.16 -15.45
CA ASP A 21 10.04 2.05 -15.90
C ASP A 21 8.63 1.57 -15.48
N TYR A 22 8.56 0.84 -14.36
CA TYR A 22 7.30 0.30 -13.86
C TYR A 22 6.26 1.39 -13.56
N THR A 23 4.98 1.03 -13.70
CA THR A 23 3.86 1.88 -13.30
C THR A 23 3.42 1.59 -11.87
N ASP A 24 2.78 2.56 -11.22
CA ASP A 24 2.15 2.37 -9.90
C ASP A 24 1.17 1.19 -9.87
N GLU A 25 0.50 0.91 -10.98
CA GLU A 25 -0.42 -0.22 -11.13
C GLU A 25 0.34 -1.55 -11.08
N GLN A 26 1.44 -1.66 -11.83
CA GLN A 26 2.30 -2.85 -11.78
C GLN A 26 2.88 -3.08 -10.39
N PHE A 27 3.20 -2.01 -9.66
CA PHE A 27 3.60 -2.10 -8.26
C PHE A 27 2.50 -2.70 -7.39
N VAL A 28 1.27 -2.18 -7.49
CA VAL A 28 0.13 -2.68 -6.72
C VAL A 28 -0.15 -4.15 -7.06
N GLU A 29 -0.19 -4.51 -8.34
CA GLU A 29 -0.43 -5.89 -8.78
C GLU A 29 0.64 -6.84 -8.26
N THR A 30 1.92 -6.48 -8.40
CA THR A 30 3.04 -7.31 -7.91
C THR A 30 3.02 -7.42 -6.40
N PHE A 31 2.68 -6.35 -5.68
CA PHE A 31 2.49 -6.39 -4.23
C PHE A 31 1.37 -7.37 -3.84
N ILE A 32 0.24 -7.35 -4.55
CA ILE A 32 -0.89 -8.26 -4.30
C ILE A 32 -0.48 -9.71 -4.56
N GLN A 33 0.29 -9.97 -5.62
CA GLN A 33 0.80 -11.30 -5.96
C GLN A 33 1.74 -11.85 -4.88
N LEU A 34 2.69 -11.04 -4.41
CA LEU A 34 3.70 -11.46 -3.42
C LEU A 34 3.16 -11.48 -1.99
N TYR A 35 2.25 -10.57 -1.64
CA TYR A 35 1.78 -10.32 -0.27
C TYR A 35 0.26 -10.33 -0.15
N SER A 36 -0.41 -11.30 -0.78
CA SER A 36 -1.87 -11.45 -0.78
C SER A 36 -2.49 -11.47 0.63
N LYS A 37 -1.78 -12.02 1.63
CA LYS A 37 -2.21 -12.01 3.04
C LYS A 37 -2.22 -10.60 3.63
N ASP A 38 -1.20 -9.80 3.36
CA ASP A 38 -1.16 -8.40 3.81
C ASP A 38 -2.20 -7.56 3.06
N TRP A 39 -2.38 -7.81 1.76
CA TRP A 39 -3.46 -7.20 0.99
C TRP A 39 -4.84 -7.49 1.59
N GLY A 40 -5.09 -8.74 2.01
CA GLY A 40 -6.30 -9.11 2.73
C GLY A 40 -6.53 -8.28 4.00
N LYS A 41 -5.47 -8.04 4.78
CA LYS A 41 -5.54 -7.19 5.99
C LYS A 41 -5.83 -5.73 5.67
N ILE A 42 -5.19 -5.18 4.64
CA ILE A 42 -5.41 -3.80 4.19
C ILE A 42 -6.89 -3.62 3.78
N LYS A 43 -7.41 -4.54 2.97
CA LYS A 43 -8.83 -4.54 2.57
C LYS A 43 -9.78 -4.70 3.75
N ALA A 44 -9.51 -5.65 4.65
CA ALA A 44 -10.34 -5.87 5.82
C ALA A 44 -10.39 -4.63 6.73
N ASN A 45 -9.26 -3.95 6.92
CA ASN A 45 -9.21 -2.71 7.69
C ASN A 45 -9.98 -1.57 7.00
N TYR A 46 -9.88 -1.48 5.67
CA TYR A 46 -10.67 -0.53 4.88
C TYR A 46 -12.17 -0.77 4.99
N ILE A 47 -12.62 -2.02 4.85
CA ILE A 47 -14.03 -2.40 4.98
C ILE A 47 -14.52 -2.11 6.40
N LYS A 48 -13.76 -2.53 7.42
CA LYS A 48 -14.11 -2.29 8.82
C LYS A 48 -14.33 -0.80 9.11
N GLN A 49 -13.41 0.07 8.67
CA GLN A 49 -13.60 1.52 8.86
C GLN A 49 -14.74 2.10 8.00
N SER A 50 -15.01 1.52 6.83
CA SER A 50 -16.13 1.95 6.00
C SER A 50 -17.48 1.56 6.60
N GLN A 51 -17.55 0.42 7.31
CA GLN A 51 -18.75 -0.07 7.99
C GLN A 51 -18.99 0.60 9.35
N ASP A 52 -17.93 1.05 10.03
CA ASP A 52 -18.00 1.70 11.36
C ASP A 52 -18.45 3.17 11.27
N LYS A 53 -18.49 3.76 10.07
CA LYS A 53 -18.90 5.14 9.86
C LYS A 53 -20.41 5.26 9.71
N GLU A 54 -20.99 6.25 10.37
CA GLU A 54 -22.41 6.61 10.20
C GLU A 54 -22.69 6.96 8.73
N PRO A 55 -23.86 6.55 8.17
CA PRO A 55 -24.26 6.92 6.82
C PRO A 55 -24.22 8.44 6.63
N GLY A 56 -23.43 8.91 5.66
CA GLY A 56 -23.21 10.34 5.40
C GLY A 56 -21.86 10.88 5.86
N THR A 57 -21.06 10.09 6.58
CA THR A 57 -19.70 10.47 7.00
C THR A 57 -18.69 10.24 5.87
N VAL A 58 -17.85 11.24 5.58
CA VAL A 58 -16.80 11.13 4.56
C VAL A 58 -15.78 10.06 4.96
N ILE A 59 -15.55 9.08 4.09
CA ILE A 59 -14.50 8.07 4.26
C ILE A 59 -13.14 8.80 4.18
N THR A 60 -12.35 8.73 5.25
CA THR A 60 -11.06 9.43 5.37
C THR A 60 -9.90 8.57 4.89
N MET A 61 -10.07 7.25 4.81
CA MET A 61 -9.03 6.38 4.27
C MET A 61 -9.09 6.32 2.74
N PRO A 62 -7.93 6.46 2.08
CA PRO A 62 -7.86 6.24 0.64
C PRO A 62 -8.20 4.77 0.33
N LYS A 63 -8.68 4.51 -0.89
CA LYS A 63 -8.88 3.15 -1.38
C LYS A 63 -7.61 2.32 -1.15
N PRO A 64 -7.70 1.01 -0.87
CA PRO A 64 -6.55 0.15 -0.57
C PRO A 64 -5.36 0.28 -1.54
N GLU A 65 -5.63 0.50 -2.83
CA GLU A 65 -4.61 0.72 -3.86
C GLU A 65 -3.91 2.07 -3.69
N LEU A 66 -4.67 3.14 -3.44
CA LEU A 66 -4.13 4.48 -3.17
C LEU A 66 -3.29 4.52 -1.88
N TYR A 67 -3.65 3.71 -0.87
CA TYR A 67 -2.81 3.51 0.31
C TYR A 67 -1.44 2.93 -0.07
N LEU A 68 -1.40 1.86 -0.88
CA LEU A 68 -0.13 1.28 -1.34
C LEU A 68 0.69 2.26 -2.17
N LYS A 69 0.05 3.03 -3.07
CA LYS A 69 0.72 4.08 -3.84
C LYS A 69 1.34 5.14 -2.93
N SER A 70 0.62 5.62 -1.92
CA SER A 70 1.14 6.58 -0.94
C SER A 70 2.33 6.02 -0.15
N VAL A 71 2.26 4.74 0.25
CA VAL A 71 3.37 4.06 0.93
C VAL A 71 4.61 3.98 0.03
N LEU A 72 4.44 3.68 -1.26
CA LEU A 72 5.52 3.71 -2.24
C LEU A 72 6.10 5.12 -2.40
N THR A 73 5.26 6.15 -2.59
CA THR A 73 5.70 7.55 -2.73
C THR A 73 6.58 7.98 -1.55
N VAL A 74 6.11 7.76 -0.32
CA VAL A 74 6.87 8.11 0.89
C VAL A 74 8.19 7.34 0.97
N TYR A 75 8.21 6.07 0.56
CA TYR A 75 9.44 5.27 0.51
C TYR A 75 10.45 5.85 -0.49
N LEU A 76 10.02 6.19 -1.71
CA LEU A 76 10.86 6.79 -2.75
C LEU A 76 11.38 8.18 -2.35
N GLU A 77 10.53 9.01 -1.75
CA GLU A 77 10.94 10.33 -1.22
C GLU A 77 12.00 10.19 -0.12
N ASN A 78 11.87 9.21 0.76
CA ASN A 78 12.85 8.95 1.81
C ASN A 78 14.17 8.39 1.25
N LEU A 79 14.12 7.60 0.17
CA LEU A 79 15.33 7.18 -0.55
C LEU A 79 16.05 8.38 -1.15
N ASN A 80 15.32 9.27 -1.83
CA ASN A 80 15.90 10.43 -2.50
C ASN A 80 16.49 11.47 -1.51
N LYS A 81 15.99 11.52 -0.27
CA LYS A 81 16.54 12.37 0.79
C LYS A 81 17.79 11.80 1.47
N LYS A 82 18.09 10.51 1.26
CA LYS A 82 19.24 9.82 1.87
C LYS A 82 20.46 9.73 0.94
N GLY A 83 20.29 10.07 -0.34
CA GLY A 83 21.39 10.22 -1.31
C GLY A 83 21.89 11.65 -1.37
#